data_AF-A0A3D0DB69-F1
#
_entry.id   AF-A0A3D0DB69-F1
#
_cell.length_a   1.000
_cell.length_b   1.000
_cell.length_c   1.000
_cell.angle_alpha   90.00
_cell.angle_beta   90.00
_cell.angle_gamma   90.00
#
_symmetry.space_group_name_H-M   'P 1'
#
loop_
_entity.id
_entity.type
_entity.pdbx_description
1 polymer ?
#
loop_
_entity_poly.entity_id
_entity_poly.type
_entity_poly.pdbx_seq_one_letter_code
_entity_poly.pdbx_strand_id
1 'polypeptide(L)'
;MSKELSPTIPGTNDSDGIVHVDDVFIEEIWHDLGGQVPREQIYAVASEVADGFRNATVTTFVPLMIRRRTLEKLKAVLNGQAG
;
A
#
# COMPACT_ATOMS: atom_id res chain seq x y z
N MET A 1 -10.03 -40.48 -24.56
CA MET A 1 -9.57 -39.12 -24.91
C MET A 1 -9.60 -38.29 -23.65
N SER A 2 -8.52 -38.29 -22.87
CA SER A 2 -8.41 -37.57 -21.62
C SER A 2 -8.10 -36.11 -21.93
N LYS A 3 -9.05 -35.20 -21.65
CA LYS A 3 -8.80 -33.76 -21.71
C LYS A 3 -7.91 -33.41 -20.52
N GLU A 4 -6.65 -33.13 -20.80
CA GLU A 4 -5.73 -32.50 -19.84
C GLU A 4 -6.27 -31.09 -19.55
N LEU A 5 -6.83 -30.91 -18.35
CA LEU A 5 -7.17 -29.61 -17.80
C LEU A 5 -5.86 -29.00 -17.29
N SER A 6 -5.15 -28.26 -18.15
CA SER A 6 -4.07 -27.40 -17.71
C SER A 6 -4.64 -26.37 -16.73
N PRO A 7 -4.19 -26.31 -15.47
CA PRO A 7 -4.55 -25.22 -14.60
C PRO A 7 -3.93 -23.96 -15.19
N THR A 8 -4.76 -23.12 -15.83
CA THR A 8 -4.38 -21.75 -16.16
C THR A 8 -4.28 -21.03 -14.82
N ILE A 9 -3.08 -20.98 -14.26
CA ILE A 9 -2.78 -20.11 -13.13
C ILE A 9 -2.99 -18.69 -13.68
N PRO A 10 -3.97 -17.90 -13.20
CA PRO A 10 -4.08 -16.52 -13.61
C PRO A 10 -2.75 -15.85 -13.27
N GLY A 11 -2.10 -15.30 -14.29
CA GLY A 11 -0.80 -14.67 -14.18
C GLY A 11 -0.81 -13.73 -12.99
N THR A 12 0.02 -14.04 -11.99
CA THR A 12 0.51 -13.05 -11.06
C THR A 12 1.17 -12.01 -11.93
N ASN A 13 0.45 -10.90 -12.19
CA ASN A 13 1.00 -9.80 -12.96
C ASN A 13 2.39 -9.50 -12.41
N ASP A 14 3.38 -9.65 -13.27
CA ASP A 14 4.68 -9.02 -13.18
C ASP A 14 4.49 -7.57 -12.76
N SER A 15 4.63 -7.31 -11.47
CA SER A 15 4.91 -5.98 -10.96
C SER A 15 6.25 -6.13 -10.28
N ASP A 16 7.27 -5.96 -11.11
CA ASP A 16 8.54 -5.36 -10.75
C ASP A 16 8.37 -4.54 -9.46
N GLY A 17 9.12 -4.87 -8.41
CA GLY A 17 8.84 -4.59 -6.99
C GLY A 17 8.80 -3.12 -6.55
N ILE A 18 8.36 -2.23 -7.42
CA ILE A 18 7.94 -0.87 -7.13
C ILE A 18 6.50 -0.91 -6.66
N VAL A 19 6.32 -0.80 -5.35
CA VAL A 19 5.02 -0.58 -4.73
C VAL A 19 4.44 0.71 -5.28
N HIS A 20 3.48 0.59 -6.19
CA HIS A 20 2.69 1.72 -6.61
C HIS A 20 1.67 2.03 -5.52
N VAL A 21 1.53 3.31 -5.21
CA VAL A 21 0.49 3.82 -4.33
C VAL A 21 -0.77 3.92 -5.19
N ASP A 22 -1.46 2.79 -5.35
CA ASP A 22 -2.68 2.68 -6.15
C ASP A 22 -3.94 3.03 -5.35
N ASP A 23 -5.04 3.34 -6.03
CA ASP A 23 -6.33 3.68 -5.41
C ASP A 23 -6.82 2.60 -4.42
N VAL A 24 -6.58 1.31 -4.72
CA VAL A 24 -6.95 0.20 -3.82
C VAL A 24 -6.23 0.31 -2.47
N PHE A 25 -4.93 0.62 -2.49
CA PHE A 25 -4.14 0.81 -1.27
C PHE A 25 -4.66 2.03 -0.49
N ILE A 26 -5.00 3.12 -1.18
CA ILE A 26 -5.56 4.32 -0.54
C ILE A 26 -6.91 4.03 0.11
N GLU A 27 -7.80 3.28 -0.55
CA GLU A 27 -9.08 2.88 0.02
C GLU A 27 -8.91 2.02 1.27
N GLU A 28 -7.99 1.06 1.27
CA GLU A 28 -7.72 0.22 2.43
C GLU A 28 -7.23 1.05 3.63
N ILE A 29 -6.30 1.99 3.42
CA ILE A 29 -5.84 2.88 4.49
C ILE A 29 -6.95 3.81 4.96
N TRP A 30 -7.79 4.31 4.06
CA TRP A 30 -8.93 5.17 4.39
C TRP A 30 -9.92 4.44 5.30
N HIS A 31 -10.24 3.18 4.98
CA HIS A 31 -11.08 2.32 5.81
C HIS A 31 -10.43 2.02 7.17
N ASP A 32 -9.14 1.71 7.21
CA ASP A 32 -8.39 1.47 8.46
C ASP A 32 -8.37 2.68 9.41
N LEU A 33 -8.48 3.89 8.86
CA LEU A 33 -8.56 5.15 9.62
C LEU A 33 -10.00 5.57 9.94
N GLY A 34 -11.00 4.73 9.61
CA GLY A 34 -12.41 5.00 9.85
C GLY A 34 -12.94 6.18 9.01
N GLY A 35 -12.31 6.47 7.87
CA GLY A 35 -12.70 7.54 6.98
C GLY A 35 -12.41 8.97 7.46
N GLN A 36 -11.66 9.14 8.55
CA GLN A 36 -11.39 10.44 9.18
C GLN A 36 -10.38 11.30 8.42
N VAL A 37 -9.54 10.68 7.59
CA VAL A 37 -8.47 11.35 6.83
C VAL A 37 -8.88 11.44 5.36
N PRO A 38 -8.73 12.60 4.69
CA PRO A 38 -9.05 12.71 3.26
C PRO A 38 -8.06 11.89 2.42
N ARG A 39 -8.57 11.23 1.37
CA ARG A 39 -7.79 10.36 0.46
C ARG A 39 -6.56 11.04 -0.12
N GLU A 40 -6.66 12.34 -0.44
CA GLU A 40 -5.52 13.14 -0.95
C GLU A 40 -4.37 13.22 0.06
N GLN A 41 -4.68 13.35 1.35
CA GLN A 41 -3.68 13.35 2.41
C GLN A 41 -3.08 11.95 2.62
N ILE A 42 -3.90 10.91 2.50
CA ILE A 42 -3.42 9.53 2.53
C ILE A 42 -2.43 9.30 1.38
N TYR A 43 -2.78 9.72 0.17
CA TYR A 43 -1.94 9.61 -1.01
C TYR A 43 -0.61 10.36 -0.86
N ALA A 44 -0.65 11.60 -0.37
CA ALA A 44 0.56 12.39 -0.14
C ALA A 44 1.50 11.70 0.84
N VAL A 45 0.97 11.22 1.98
CA VAL A 45 1.78 10.53 2.99
C VAL A 45 2.29 9.18 2.48
N ALA A 46 1.45 8.40 1.81
CA ALA A 46 1.84 7.11 1.23
C ALA A 46 2.93 7.28 0.18
N SER A 47 2.82 8.30 -0.68
CA SER A 47 3.82 8.61 -1.71
C SER A 47 5.16 9.04 -1.10
N GLU A 48 5.13 9.90 -0.07
CA GLU A 48 6.34 10.28 0.67
C GLU A 48 7.02 9.07 1.31
N VAL A 49 6.23 8.18 1.92
CA VAL A 49 6.75 6.95 2.54
C VAL A 49 7.34 6.03 1.48
N ALA A 50 6.65 5.83 0.35
CA ALA A 50 7.09 5.00 -0.76
C ALA A 50 8.42 5.50 -1.36
N ASP A 51 8.59 6.82 -1.47
CA ASP A 51 9.84 7.43 -1.94
C ASP A 51 11.03 7.04 -1.05
N GLY A 52 10.81 6.97 0.27
CA GLY A 52 11.82 6.50 1.23
C GLY A 52 12.27 5.05 1.02
N PHE A 53 11.52 4.24 0.27
CA PHE A 53 11.86 2.85 -0.07
C PHE A 53 12.28 2.66 -1.53
N ARG A 54 12.39 3.73 -2.33
CA ARG A 54 12.74 3.68 -3.76
C ARG A 54 14.05 2.92 -4.03
N ASN A 55 15.01 2.99 -3.11
CA ASN A 55 16.32 2.34 -3.22
C ASN A 55 16.47 1.11 -2.30
N ALA A 56 15.36 0.54 -1.82
CA ALA A 56 15.42 -0.61 -0.92
C ALA A 56 15.97 -1.85 -1.64
N THR A 57 17.05 -2.43 -1.10
CA THR A 57 17.65 -3.66 -1.63
C THR A 57 16.72 -4.87 -1.53
N VAL A 58 15.81 -4.88 -0.54
CA VAL A 58 14.84 -5.95 -0.31
C VAL A 58 13.43 -5.39 -0.53
N THR A 59 12.81 -5.74 -1.65
CA THR A 59 11.50 -5.22 -2.06
C THR A 59 10.32 -6.04 -1.53
N THR A 60 10.55 -7.30 -1.13
CA THR A 60 9.51 -8.24 -0.66
C THR A 60 8.66 -7.70 0.49
N PHE A 61 9.27 -6.91 1.39
CA PHE A 61 8.58 -6.37 2.57
C PHE A 61 8.23 -4.88 2.42
N VAL A 62 8.61 -4.24 1.32
CA VAL A 62 8.35 -2.81 1.09
C VAL A 62 6.86 -2.46 1.14
N PRO A 63 5.91 -3.23 0.55
CA PRO A 63 4.49 -2.88 0.63
C PRO A 63 3.97 -2.85 2.08
N LEU A 64 4.37 -3.84 2.88
CA LEU A 64 4.00 -3.93 4.30
C LEU A 64 4.58 -2.76 5.10
N MET A 65 5.82 -2.37 4.82
CA MET A 65 6.49 -1.26 5.50
C MET A 65 5.87 0.10 5.11
N ILE A 66 5.50 0.27 3.84
CA ILE A 66 4.80 1.47 3.36
C ILE A 66 3.44 1.60 4.05
N ARG A 67 2.64 0.52 4.06
CA ARG A 67 1.34 0.47 4.75
C ARG A 67 1.47 0.87 6.22
N ARG A 68 2.39 0.23 6.92
CA ARG A 68 2.62 0.46 8.35
C ARG A 68 3.02 1.90 8.64
N ARG A 69 4.04 2.43 7.95
CA ARG A 69 4.51 3.81 8.18
C ARG A 69 3.48 4.87 7.79
N THR A 70 2.70 4.62 6.75
CA THR A 70 1.60 5.51 6.35
C THR A 70 0.56 5.61 7.47
N LEU A 71 0.11 4.47 8.02
CA LEU A 71 -0.82 4.44 9.15
C LEU A 71 -0.23 5.12 10.40
N GLU A 72 1.04 4.87 10.72
CA GLU A 72 1.69 5.49 11.88
C GLU A 72 1.72 7.02 11.77
N LYS A 73 2.10 7.55 10.60
CA LYS A 73 2.11 9.00 10.34
C LYS A 73 0.71 9.60 10.43
N LEU A 74 -0.28 8.98 9.77
CA LEU A 74 -1.64 9.49 9.75
C LEU A 74 -2.33 9.42 11.12
N LYS A 75 -2.10 8.34 11.89
CA LYS A 75 -2.58 8.24 13.28
C LYS A 75 -1.91 9.27 14.18
N ALA A 76 -0.63 9.57 13.99
CA ALA A 76 0.06 10.62 14.74
C ALA A 76 -0.55 12.00 14.46
N VAL A 77 -0.92 12.30 13.21
CA VAL A 77 -1.64 13.53 12.85
C VAL A 77 -3.01 13.59 13.54
N LEU A 78 -3.80 12.51 13.47
CA LEU A 78 -5.11 12.45 14.13
C LEU A 78 -5.01 12.63 15.65
N ASN A 79 -4.04 11.96 16.29
CA ASN A 79 -3.83 12.05 17.73
C ASN A 79 -3.23 13.41 18.16
N GLY A 80 -2.41 14.03 17.31
CA GLY A 80 -1.80 15.34 17.54
C GLY A 80 -2.76 16.51 17.35
N GLN A 81 -3.87 16.32 16.63
CA GLN A 81 -4.96 17.30 16.52
C GLN A 81 -5.91 17.30 17.74
N ALA A 82 -5.73 16.38 18.69
CA ALA A 82 -6.53 16.28 19.91
C ALA A 82 -5.86 16.92 21.15
N GLY A 83 -4.81 17.74 20.96
CA GLY A 83 -4.06 18.42 22.02
C GLY A 83 -4.19 19.94 21.97
#